data_AF-A0A485CWT2-F1
#
_entry.id   AF-A0A485CWT2-F1
#
_cell.length_a   1.000
_cell.length_b   1.000
_cell.length_c   1.000
_cell.angle_alpha   90.00
_cell.angle_beta   90.00
_cell.angle_gamma   90.00
#
_symmetry.space_group_name_H-M   'P 1'
#
loop_
_entity.id
_entity.type
_entity.pdbx_description
1 polymer ?
#
loop_
_entity_poly.entity_id
_entity_poly.type
_entity_poly.pdbx_seq_one_letter_code
_entity_poly.pdbx_strand_id
1 'polypeptide(L)'
;MTLTPSTLSRGLALALLVQISPVQAEPWAEKTYNPKPDSEDIVLPMPCEGSMVFRRVEIPVSGPLDDIPITLGEDGGEWGFVEHSYPTFIAGSFTEPQKNKGRYYLMAKYELTALQYQALTSGSCPAPSRKLSVPETSISWFDAVNLADKYNQWLRTNALDKLPKEDGNPGFFTPTDRS
;
A
#
# COMPACT_ATOMS: atom_id res chain seq x y z
N MET A 1 -7.02 19.77 -83.31
CA MET A 1 -6.55 18.57 -82.59
C MET A 1 -6.68 18.84 -81.12
N THR A 2 -7.51 18.06 -80.46
CA THR A 2 -7.83 18.05 -79.03
C THR A 2 -6.59 17.76 -78.19
N LEU A 3 -6.49 18.37 -76.99
CA LEU A 3 -6.08 17.73 -75.72
C LEU A 3 -6.07 18.79 -74.59
N THR A 4 -6.99 18.63 -73.65
CA THR A 4 -7.11 19.33 -72.36
C THR A 4 -6.07 18.81 -71.35
N PRO A 5 -5.43 19.66 -70.53
CA PRO A 5 -4.65 19.19 -69.38
C PRO A 5 -5.56 18.88 -68.18
N SER A 6 -5.24 17.77 -67.52
CA SER A 6 -6.01 17.08 -66.50
C SER A 6 -5.98 17.75 -65.13
N THR A 7 -7.15 17.83 -64.49
CA THR A 7 -7.32 18.04 -63.05
C THR A 7 -7.16 16.73 -62.29
N LEU A 8 -6.11 16.58 -61.48
CA LEU A 8 -5.98 15.60 -60.39
C LEU A 8 -4.83 16.10 -59.50
N SER A 9 -4.82 16.05 -58.18
CA SER A 9 -5.79 15.67 -57.16
C SER A 9 -5.15 16.19 -55.86
N ARG A 10 -5.83 17.09 -55.13
CA ARG A 10 -5.41 17.49 -53.79
C ARG A 10 -5.64 16.29 -52.88
N GLY A 11 -4.59 15.51 -52.62
CA GLY A 11 -4.60 14.49 -51.59
C GLY A 11 -4.72 15.15 -50.21
N LEU A 12 -5.95 15.22 -49.68
CA LEU A 12 -6.16 15.41 -48.25
C LEU A 12 -5.70 14.12 -47.55
N ALA A 13 -4.52 14.15 -46.94
CA ALA A 13 -4.13 13.17 -45.95
C ALA A 13 -4.95 13.44 -44.67
N LEU A 14 -6.06 12.74 -44.49
CA LEU A 14 -6.80 12.70 -43.23
C LEU A 14 -5.96 11.87 -42.23
N ALA A 15 -5.21 12.53 -41.37
CA ALA A 15 -4.52 11.89 -40.25
C ALA A 15 -5.56 11.43 -39.22
N LEU A 16 -5.75 10.12 -39.11
CA LEU A 16 -6.62 9.50 -38.10
C LEU A 16 -5.93 9.58 -36.72
N LEU A 17 -6.25 10.62 -35.96
CA LEU A 17 -5.87 10.73 -34.55
C LEU A 17 -6.66 9.69 -33.74
N VAL A 18 -6.05 8.54 -33.49
CA VAL A 18 -6.55 7.57 -32.51
C VAL A 18 -6.38 8.20 -31.12
N GLN A 19 -7.48 8.68 -30.55
CA GLN A 19 -7.52 9.15 -29.17
C GLN A 19 -7.41 7.93 -28.26
N ILE A 20 -6.23 7.70 -27.70
CA ILE A 20 -6.02 6.71 -26.64
C ILE A 20 -6.51 7.37 -25.36
N SER A 21 -7.76 7.16 -25.00
CA SER A 21 -8.27 7.57 -23.69
C SER A 21 -7.58 6.72 -22.61
N PRO A 22 -7.07 7.33 -21.54
CA PRO A 22 -6.61 6.55 -20.39
C PRO A 22 -7.82 5.81 -19.83
N VAL A 23 -7.71 4.48 -19.69
CA VAL A 23 -8.63 3.70 -18.87
C VAL A 23 -8.43 4.16 -17.44
N GLN A 24 -9.28 5.06 -16.95
CA GLN A 24 -9.41 5.31 -15.52
C GLN A 24 -10.06 4.07 -14.93
N ALA A 25 -9.34 3.36 -14.06
CA ALA A 25 -9.96 2.36 -13.20
C ALA A 25 -10.99 3.06 -12.30
N GLU A 26 -12.12 2.41 -12.01
CA GLU A 26 -13.05 2.91 -10.99
C GLU A 26 -12.52 2.60 -9.58
N PRO A 27 -12.74 3.50 -8.59
CA PRO A 27 -12.42 3.22 -7.20
C PRO A 27 -13.01 1.91 -6.71
N TRP A 28 -12.19 1.11 -6.03
CA TRP A 28 -12.67 -0.16 -5.48
C TRP A 28 -13.76 0.09 -4.44
N ALA A 29 -14.80 -0.74 -4.47
CA ALA A 29 -15.82 -0.70 -3.43
C ALA A 29 -15.19 -0.92 -2.05
N GLU A 30 -15.53 -0.08 -1.07
CA GLU A 30 -14.91 -0.07 0.28
C GLU A 30 -14.87 -1.45 0.92
N LYS A 31 -15.93 -2.25 0.76
CA LYS A 31 -16.02 -3.62 1.27
C LYS A 31 -14.91 -4.56 0.77
N THR A 32 -14.24 -4.22 -0.34
CA THR A 32 -13.14 -4.99 -0.93
C THR A 32 -11.86 -4.89 -0.10
N TYR A 33 -11.59 -3.71 0.48
CA TYR A 33 -10.36 -3.46 1.24
C TYR A 33 -10.62 -3.15 2.73
N ASN A 34 -11.84 -2.75 3.10
CA ASN A 34 -12.30 -2.47 4.46
C ASN A 34 -13.66 -3.14 4.74
N PRO A 35 -13.74 -4.47 4.85
CA PRO A 35 -15.02 -5.17 5.08
C PRO A 35 -15.69 -4.84 6.42
N LYS A 36 -14.94 -4.31 7.42
CA LYS A 36 -15.46 -3.86 8.71
C LYS A 36 -14.89 -2.47 9.05
N PRO A 37 -15.42 -1.38 8.45
CA PRO A 37 -14.90 -0.04 8.68
C PRO A 37 -14.98 0.39 10.14
N ASP A 38 -14.01 1.21 10.54
CA ASP A 38 -13.91 1.81 11.87
C ASP A 38 -13.49 3.28 11.73
N SER A 39 -13.87 4.12 12.70
CA SER A 39 -13.52 5.53 12.74
C SER A 39 -12.02 5.80 12.91
N GLU A 40 -11.27 4.86 13.46
CA GLU A 40 -9.82 4.99 13.66
C GLU A 40 -8.99 4.45 12.49
N ASP A 41 -9.63 4.01 11.41
CA ASP A 41 -8.96 3.47 10.23
C ASP A 41 -8.24 4.57 9.43
N ILE A 42 -6.96 4.33 9.13
CA ILE A 42 -6.16 5.18 8.25
C ILE A 42 -6.10 4.51 6.89
N VAL A 43 -6.79 5.10 5.91
CA VAL A 43 -6.87 4.57 4.54
C VAL A 43 -5.83 5.26 3.67
N LEU A 44 -4.91 4.48 3.11
CA LEU A 44 -3.91 4.97 2.17
C LEU A 44 -4.23 4.47 0.75
N PRO A 45 -4.09 5.36 -0.26
CA PRO A 45 -4.42 5.01 -1.63
C PRO A 45 -3.39 4.04 -2.20
N MET A 46 -3.80 3.26 -3.19
CA MET A 46 -2.95 2.35 -3.96
C MET A 46 -3.10 2.63 -5.45
N PRO A 47 -2.23 2.09 -6.32
CA PRO A 47 -2.49 2.05 -7.75
C PRO A 47 -3.87 1.46 -8.07
N CYS A 48 -4.38 1.77 -9.26
CA CYS A 48 -5.64 1.23 -9.77
C CYS A 48 -6.89 1.64 -8.98
N GLU A 49 -6.86 2.84 -8.39
CA GLU A 49 -7.89 3.37 -7.50
C GLU A 49 -8.21 2.43 -6.32
N GLY A 50 -7.21 1.65 -5.93
CA GLY A 50 -7.28 0.77 -4.78
C GLY A 50 -6.96 1.48 -3.47
N SER A 51 -7.07 0.76 -2.37
CA SER A 51 -6.72 1.28 -1.05
C SER A 51 -6.27 0.17 -0.11
N MET A 52 -5.48 0.56 0.90
CA MET A 52 -5.07 -0.28 2.01
C MET A 52 -5.38 0.41 3.32
N VAL A 53 -5.83 -0.37 4.30
CA VAL A 53 -6.27 0.13 5.61
C VAL A 53 -5.23 -0.17 6.66
N PHE A 54 -4.92 0.84 7.45
CA PHE A 54 -4.00 0.78 8.57
C PHE A 54 -4.69 1.17 9.86
N ARG A 55 -4.14 0.70 10.96
CA ARG A 55 -4.51 1.12 12.30
C ARG A 55 -3.30 1.66 13.01
N ARG A 56 -3.56 2.63 13.87
CA ARG A 56 -2.56 3.16 14.78
C ARG A 56 -2.38 2.20 15.94
N VAL A 57 -1.13 1.86 16.22
CA VAL A 57 -0.73 1.15 17.44
C VAL A 57 0.02 2.14 18.32
N GLU A 58 -0.59 2.48 19.45
CA GLU A 58 -0.02 3.40 20.43
C GLU A 58 1.00 2.68 21.30
N ILE A 59 2.13 3.35 21.55
CA ILE A 59 3.17 2.90 22.46
C ILE A 59 3.31 3.98 23.53
N PRO A 60 3.02 3.66 24.80
CA PRO A 60 3.01 4.64 25.90
C PRO A 60 4.43 5.04 26.36
N VAL A 61 5.28 5.47 25.43
CA VAL A 61 6.63 6.01 25.69
C VAL A 61 6.80 7.35 24.99
N SER A 62 7.53 8.28 25.61
CA SER A 62 7.64 9.67 25.16
C SER A 62 8.96 10.02 24.48
N GLY A 63 10.06 9.32 24.79
CA GLY A 63 11.39 9.63 24.26
C GLY A 63 11.68 8.96 22.91
N PRO A 64 12.52 9.57 22.07
CA PRO A 64 12.91 9.02 20.75
C PRO A 64 13.77 7.74 20.85
N LEU A 65 14.36 7.47 22.02
CA LEU A 65 15.10 6.25 22.35
C LEU A 65 14.39 5.44 23.44
N ASP A 66 13.19 5.86 23.87
CA ASP A 66 12.46 5.12 24.87
C ASP A 66 11.80 3.93 24.18
N ASP A 67 12.13 2.74 24.65
CA ASP A 67 11.54 1.48 24.25
C ASP A 67 10.85 0.82 25.44
N ILE A 68 9.75 0.10 25.17
CA ILE A 68 9.15 -0.76 26.18
C ILE A 68 9.70 -2.17 25.99
N PRO A 69 10.33 -2.76 27.03
CA PRO A 69 10.59 -4.18 27.02
C PRO A 69 9.26 -4.92 27.09
N ILE A 70 8.96 -5.69 26.05
CA ILE A 70 7.88 -6.66 26.06
C ILE A 70 8.47 -8.06 25.95
N THR A 71 7.81 -9.03 26.56
CA THR A 71 8.13 -10.44 26.36
C THR A 71 7.18 -10.97 25.31
N LEU A 72 7.72 -11.35 24.15
CA LEU A 72 6.96 -12.04 23.10
C LEU A 72 7.26 -13.52 23.17
N GLY A 73 6.24 -14.35 22.96
CA GLY A 73 6.30 -15.80 23.09
C GLY A 73 5.54 -16.30 24.33
N GLU A 74 5.31 -17.60 24.38
CA GLU A 74 4.60 -18.26 25.46
C GLU A 74 5.36 -19.54 25.86
N ASP A 75 5.97 -19.52 27.05
CA ASP A 75 6.77 -20.65 27.56
C ASP A 75 5.93 -21.84 28.05
N GLY A 76 4.59 -21.78 27.96
CA GLY A 76 3.67 -22.67 28.67
C GLY A 76 2.87 -23.66 27.82
N GLY A 77 2.96 -23.61 26.48
CA GLY A 77 2.13 -24.41 25.57
C GLY A 77 2.77 -25.72 25.09
N GLU A 78 1.97 -26.59 24.45
CA GLU A 78 2.43 -27.81 23.77
C GLU A 78 3.50 -27.52 22.68
N TRP A 79 3.58 -26.27 22.23
CA TRP A 79 4.54 -25.72 21.26
C TRP A 79 5.63 -24.82 21.87
N GLY A 80 5.81 -24.83 23.21
CA GLY A 80 6.77 -23.95 23.90
C GLY A 80 8.24 -24.11 23.51
N PHE A 81 8.59 -25.18 22.77
CA PHE A 81 9.92 -25.35 22.17
C PHE A 81 10.11 -24.56 20.86
N VAL A 82 9.02 -24.14 20.20
CA VAL A 82 9.02 -23.33 18.98
C VAL A 82 8.81 -21.85 19.30
N GLU A 83 7.96 -21.55 20.29
CA GLU A 83 7.55 -20.18 20.66
C GLU A 83 8.17 -19.72 21.99
N HIS A 84 9.48 -19.91 22.15
CA HIS A 84 10.16 -19.52 23.39
C HIS A 84 10.06 -18.01 23.62
N SER A 85 9.78 -17.64 24.87
CA SER A 85 9.63 -16.25 25.27
C SER A 85 10.98 -15.53 25.20
N TYR A 86 11.06 -14.48 24.40
CA TYR A 86 12.25 -13.64 24.32
C TYR A 86 11.91 -12.17 24.61
N PRO A 87 12.78 -11.44 25.33
CA PRO A 87 12.61 -10.01 25.52
C PRO A 87 12.86 -9.28 24.20
N THR A 88 11.95 -8.39 23.83
CA THR A 88 12.10 -7.47 22.69
C THR A 88 11.62 -6.08 23.06
N PHE A 89 11.94 -5.11 22.20
CA PHE A 89 11.73 -3.69 22.42
C PHE A 89 10.88 -3.12 21.29
N ILE A 90 9.78 -2.42 21.62
CA ILE A 90 8.96 -1.73 20.62
C ILE A 90 9.10 -0.21 20.80
N ALA A 91 9.47 0.48 19.73
CA ALA A 91 9.50 1.93 19.63
C ALA A 91 8.58 2.43 18.51
N GLY A 92 7.86 3.53 18.76
CA GLY A 92 6.97 4.13 17.77
C GLY A 92 7.74 5.03 16.81
N SER A 93 7.39 4.99 15.52
CA SER A 93 8.07 5.81 14.50
C SER A 93 7.60 7.26 14.51
N PHE A 94 6.37 7.53 14.97
CA PHE A 94 5.75 8.86 14.91
C PHE A 94 5.34 9.36 16.29
N THR A 95 5.32 10.67 16.46
CA THR A 95 4.87 11.32 17.70
C THR A 95 3.47 11.90 17.52
N GLU A 96 2.60 11.77 18.53
CA GLU A 96 1.29 12.43 18.51
C GLU A 96 1.47 13.97 18.57
N PRO A 97 0.76 14.77 17.75
CA PRO A 97 0.80 16.24 17.84
C PRO A 97 0.28 16.79 19.17
N GLN A 98 -0.55 16.02 19.87
CA GLN A 98 -1.06 16.32 21.21
C GLN A 98 -0.02 15.85 22.24
N LYS A 99 0.67 16.82 22.87
CA LYS A 99 1.66 16.59 23.92
C LYS A 99 1.17 15.52 24.92
N ASN A 100 2.00 14.50 25.16
CA ASN A 100 1.89 13.47 26.22
C ASN A 100 1.10 12.17 25.93
N LYS A 101 0.83 11.79 24.66
CA LYS A 101 0.20 10.48 24.35
C LYS A 101 1.16 9.36 23.93
N GLY A 102 2.45 9.66 23.81
CA GLY A 102 3.46 8.68 23.44
C GLY A 102 3.72 8.62 21.93
N ARG A 103 4.42 7.57 21.50
CA ARG A 103 4.80 7.33 20.11
C ARG A 103 3.88 6.27 19.50
N TYR A 104 3.75 6.25 18.18
CA TYR A 104 2.93 5.25 17.50
C TYR A 104 3.58 4.77 16.20
N TYR A 105 3.09 3.63 15.71
CA TYR A 105 3.33 3.17 14.35
C TYR A 105 2.01 2.75 13.72
N LEU A 106 2.02 2.62 12.39
CA LEU A 106 0.86 2.13 11.64
C LEU A 106 1.05 0.66 11.29
N MET A 107 0.03 -0.14 11.54
CA MET A 107 -0.01 -1.56 11.18
C MET A 107 -1.16 -1.81 10.22
N ALA A 108 -0.94 -2.63 9.19
CA ALA A 108 -2.02 -3.00 8.28
C ALA A 108 -3.14 -3.70 9.06
N LYS A 109 -4.39 -3.30 8.83
CA LYS A 109 -5.57 -3.85 9.51
C LYS A 109 -5.91 -5.27 9.03
N TYR A 110 -5.58 -5.56 7.78
CA TYR A 110 -5.84 -6.84 7.12
C TYR A 110 -4.56 -7.38 6.49
N GLU A 111 -4.53 -8.68 6.26
CA GLU A 111 -3.50 -9.29 5.43
C GLU A 111 -3.55 -8.70 4.01
N LEU A 112 -2.38 -8.60 3.39
CA LEU A 112 -2.27 -8.19 2.00
C LEU A 112 -3.06 -9.14 1.11
N THR A 113 -3.99 -8.62 0.33
CA THR A 113 -4.80 -9.43 -0.60
C THR A 113 -4.10 -9.64 -1.94
N ALA A 114 -4.48 -10.70 -2.65
CA ALA A 114 -4.01 -10.95 -4.02
C ALA A 114 -4.30 -9.79 -4.98
N LEU A 115 -5.43 -9.11 -4.79
CA LEU A 115 -5.77 -7.90 -5.54
C LEU A 115 -4.75 -6.77 -5.31
N GLN A 116 -4.42 -6.50 -4.05
CA GLN A 116 -3.45 -5.46 -3.67
C GLN A 116 -2.04 -5.80 -4.13
N TYR A 117 -1.64 -7.07 -4.03
CA TYR A 117 -0.36 -7.54 -4.55
C TYR A 117 -0.27 -7.33 -6.06
N GLN A 118 -1.29 -7.73 -6.83
CA GLN A 118 -1.31 -7.56 -8.28
C GLN A 118 -1.35 -6.10 -8.71
N ALA A 119 -2.07 -5.23 -7.99
CA ALA A 119 -2.12 -3.80 -8.27
C ALA A 119 -0.73 -3.13 -8.16
N LEU A 120 0.14 -3.64 -7.28
CA LEU A 120 1.51 -3.13 -7.11
C LEU A 120 2.56 -3.79 -8.01
N THR A 121 2.31 -5.02 -8.47
CA THR A 121 3.33 -5.83 -9.15
C THR A 121 3.10 -6.07 -10.63
N SER A 122 1.85 -6.18 -11.07
CA SER A 122 1.52 -6.66 -12.42
C SER A 122 1.70 -5.62 -13.52
N GLY A 123 1.86 -4.33 -13.17
CA GLY A 123 1.90 -3.22 -14.12
C GLY A 123 0.57 -2.97 -14.86
N SER A 124 -0.47 -3.72 -14.51
CA SER A 124 -1.83 -3.63 -15.04
C SER A 124 -2.81 -3.50 -13.89
N CYS A 125 -4.02 -3.01 -14.16
CA CYS A 125 -5.05 -2.89 -13.15
C CYS A 125 -6.01 -4.09 -13.17
N PRO A 126 -5.88 -5.04 -12.21
CA PRO A 126 -6.78 -6.17 -12.13
C PRO A 126 -8.20 -5.70 -11.76
N ALA A 127 -9.21 -6.35 -12.35
CA ALA A 127 -10.60 -6.10 -12.00
C ALA A 127 -10.89 -6.67 -10.59
N PRO A 128 -11.43 -5.86 -9.65
CA PRO A 128 -11.77 -6.33 -8.32
C PRO A 128 -12.74 -7.51 -8.38
N SER A 129 -12.42 -8.59 -7.67
CA SER A 129 -13.30 -9.76 -7.59
C SER A 129 -13.09 -10.50 -6.27
N ARG A 130 -14.11 -11.25 -5.84
CA ARG A 130 -14.03 -12.05 -4.60
C ARG A 130 -12.91 -13.08 -4.61
N LYS A 131 -12.48 -13.54 -5.80
CA LYS A 131 -11.33 -14.46 -5.95
C LYS A 131 -10.00 -13.79 -5.61
N LEU A 132 -9.90 -12.47 -5.77
CA LEU A 132 -8.71 -11.69 -5.48
C LEU A 132 -8.73 -11.03 -4.09
N SER A 133 -9.86 -11.10 -3.38
CA SER A 133 -10.00 -10.63 -1.98
C SER A 133 -9.46 -11.63 -0.94
N VAL A 134 -8.72 -12.65 -1.37
CA VAL A 134 -8.05 -13.61 -0.49
C VAL A 134 -6.65 -13.10 -0.12
N PRO A 135 -6.09 -13.51 1.03
CA PRO A 135 -4.71 -13.21 1.37
C PRO A 135 -3.75 -13.71 0.27
N GLU A 136 -2.78 -12.88 -0.10
CA GLU A 136 -1.69 -13.31 -0.96
C GLU A 136 -0.76 -14.22 -0.15
N THR A 137 -0.58 -15.44 -0.63
CA THR A 137 0.26 -16.46 0.01
C THR A 137 1.42 -16.84 -0.88
N SER A 138 2.38 -17.59 -0.34
CA SER A 138 3.53 -18.12 -1.11
C SER A 138 4.45 -17.04 -1.70
N ILE A 139 4.53 -15.88 -1.05
CA ILE A 139 5.54 -14.85 -1.32
C ILE A 139 6.73 -15.02 -0.37
N SER A 140 7.94 -14.82 -0.87
CA SER A 140 9.13 -14.82 -0.02
C SER A 140 9.24 -13.53 0.79
N TRP A 141 10.08 -13.54 1.84
CA TRP A 141 10.42 -12.32 2.57
C TRP A 141 11.00 -11.24 1.65
N PHE A 142 11.84 -11.62 0.68
CA PHE A 142 12.40 -10.69 -0.31
C PHE A 142 11.32 -10.06 -1.20
N ASP A 143 10.31 -10.84 -1.60
CA ASP A 143 9.18 -10.31 -2.36
C ASP A 143 8.38 -9.30 -1.53
N ALA A 144 8.18 -9.58 -0.25
CA ALA A 144 7.48 -8.68 0.66
C ALA A 144 8.24 -7.35 0.85
N VAL A 145 9.57 -7.39 1.00
CA VAL A 145 10.41 -6.19 1.07
C VAL A 145 10.34 -5.39 -0.24
N ASN A 146 10.47 -6.05 -1.38
CA ASN A 146 10.39 -5.40 -2.69
C ASN A 146 9.00 -4.79 -2.95
N LEU A 147 7.93 -5.45 -2.50
CA LEU A 147 6.58 -4.93 -2.59
C LEU A 147 6.41 -3.67 -1.73
N ALA A 148 6.89 -3.70 -0.49
CA ALA A 148 6.85 -2.56 0.41
C ALA A 148 7.60 -1.36 -0.18
N ASP A 149 8.79 -1.59 -0.75
CA ASP A 149 9.56 -0.55 -1.44
C ASP A 149 8.81 0.02 -2.65
N LYS A 150 8.24 -0.82 -3.52
CA LYS A 150 7.39 -0.36 -4.63
C LYS A 150 6.22 0.49 -4.16
N TYR A 151 5.56 0.09 -3.07
CA TYR A 151 4.46 0.86 -2.52
C TYR A 151 4.92 2.20 -1.93
N ASN A 152 6.06 2.21 -1.22
CA ASN A 152 6.69 3.43 -0.73
C ASN A 152 6.99 4.43 -1.86
N GLN A 153 7.60 3.96 -2.94
CA GLN A 153 7.91 4.80 -4.11
C GLN A 153 6.62 5.37 -4.74
N TRP A 154 5.58 4.54 -4.85
CA TRP A 154 4.30 4.97 -5.38
C TRP A 154 3.64 6.03 -4.50
N LEU A 155 3.59 5.84 -3.18
CA LEU A 155 3.01 6.81 -2.24
C LEU A 155 3.78 8.13 -2.22
N ARG A 156 5.10 8.09 -2.28
CA ARG A 156 5.92 9.32 -2.37
C ARG A 156 5.63 10.13 -3.61
N THR A 157 5.23 9.46 -4.70
CA THR A 157 4.92 10.11 -5.98
C THR A 157 3.46 10.60 -6.03
N ASN A 158 2.51 9.82 -5.50
CA ASN A 158 1.07 10.04 -5.73
C ASN A 158 0.29 10.52 -4.50
N ALA A 159 0.82 10.32 -3.29
CA ALA A 159 0.07 10.53 -2.04
C ALA A 159 0.98 10.98 -0.87
N LEU A 160 2.00 11.79 -1.16
CA LEU A 160 2.99 12.24 -0.17
C LEU A 160 2.35 13.03 0.99
N ASP A 161 1.25 13.72 0.72
CA ASP A 161 0.46 14.47 1.71
C ASP A 161 -0.32 13.56 2.67
N LYS A 162 -0.55 12.30 2.30
CA LYS A 162 -1.27 11.31 3.12
C LYS A 162 -0.36 10.56 4.09
N LEU A 163 0.95 10.62 3.90
CA LEU A 163 1.91 9.94 4.77
C LEU A 163 2.08 10.70 6.09
N PRO A 164 2.09 10.01 7.25
CA PRO A 164 2.52 10.62 8.50
C PRO A 164 3.97 11.06 8.38
N LYS A 165 4.32 12.18 9.03
CA LYS A 165 5.64 12.78 8.99
C LYS A 165 6.19 12.97 10.38
N GLU A 166 7.48 12.68 10.55
CA GLU A 166 8.24 12.95 11.77
C GLU A 166 9.44 13.82 11.38
N ASP A 167 9.64 14.96 12.05
CA ASP A 167 10.72 15.92 11.74
C ASP A 167 10.80 16.32 10.24
N GLY A 168 9.65 16.40 9.58
CA GLY A 168 9.54 16.70 8.15
C GLY A 168 9.80 15.52 7.21
N ASN A 169 10.21 14.36 7.72
CA ASN A 169 10.42 13.15 6.95
C ASN A 169 9.16 12.28 6.90
N PRO A 170 8.67 11.90 5.71
CA PRO A 170 7.52 11.01 5.59
C PRO A 170 7.88 9.57 5.96
N GLY A 171 6.92 8.90 6.60
CA GLY A 171 6.97 7.48 6.93
C GLY A 171 7.19 6.56 5.72
N PHE A 172 7.55 5.32 6.02
CA PHE A 172 7.67 4.26 5.02
C PHE A 172 7.15 2.93 5.57
N PHE A 173 6.70 2.07 4.67
CA PHE A 173 6.23 0.72 4.94
C PHE A 173 7.40 -0.25 4.98
N THR A 174 7.34 -1.16 5.94
CA THR A 174 8.16 -2.36 6.00
C THR A 174 7.25 -3.57 6.19
N PRO A 175 7.61 -4.74 5.65
CA PRO A 175 6.89 -5.96 5.97
C PRO A 175 7.06 -6.30 7.45
N THR A 176 5.99 -6.81 8.07
CA THR A 176 6.07 -7.42 9.39
C THR A 176 6.81 -8.75 9.28
N ASP A 177 7.74 -9.02 10.18
CA ASP A 177 8.41 -10.31 10.20
C ASP A 177 7.38 -11.42 10.45
N ARG A 178 7.56 -12.55 9.75
CA ARG A 178 6.76 -13.76 9.94
C ARG A 178 7.72 -14.78 10.51
N SER A 179 7.78 -14.82 11.84
CA SER A 179 8.48 -15.88 12.59
C SER A 179 7.95 -17.26 12.20
#